data_AF-A0A9J5Z2M6-F1
#
_entry.id   AF-A0A9J5Z2M6-F1
#
_cell.length_a   1.000
_cell.length_b   1.000
_cell.length_c   1.000
_cell.angle_alpha   90.00
_cell.angle_beta   90.00
_cell.angle_gamma   90.00
#
_symmetry.space_group_name_H-M   'P 1'
#
loop_
_entity.id
_entity.type
_entity.pdbx_description
1 polymer ?
#
loop_
_entity_poly.entity_id
_entity_poly.type
_entity_poly.pdbx_seq_one_letter_code
_entity_poly.pdbx_strand_id
1 'polypeptide(L)'
;MDLKGKLIASVEVNCGEHSVHNIFHINTHHIPNISPSKVNHFEIHEDEILKIGSIVSWKYNDDGKEKFAKQVIEANDPPTKSITWKVIEGNALQSYNSFIVITSCDHQWTTVALKYEKNDQRYS
;
A
#
# COMPACT_ATOMS: atom_id res chain seq x y z
N MET A 1 -23.88 12.70 0.93
CA MET A 1 -22.58 12.75 1.62
C MET A 1 -21.56 12.26 0.62
N ASP A 2 -20.44 12.94 0.45
CA ASP A 2 -19.39 12.47 -0.46
C ASP A 2 -18.79 11.19 0.14
N LEU A 3 -19.00 10.05 -0.53
CA LEU A 3 -18.49 8.75 -0.07
C LEU A 3 -16.99 8.63 -0.36
N LYS A 4 -16.42 9.52 -1.18
CA LYS A 4 -15.02 9.49 -1.59
C LYS A 4 -14.19 10.35 -0.65
N GLY A 5 -13.02 9.85 -0.31
CA GLY A 5 -12.07 10.53 0.57
C GLY A 5 -10.65 10.36 0.06
N LYS A 6 -9.80 11.33 0.40
CA LYS A 6 -8.36 11.29 0.18
C LYS A 6 -7.65 11.72 1.45
N LEU A 7 -6.81 10.84 1.99
CA LEU A 7 -5.88 11.16 3.07
C LEU A 7 -4.47 11.18 2.48
N ILE A 8 -3.66 12.17 2.84
CA ILE A 8 -2.26 12.28 2.41
C ILE A 8 -1.42 12.47 3.66
N ALA A 9 -0.40 11.65 3.81
CA ALA A 9 0.61 11.78 4.85
C ALA A 9 1.99 11.78 4.19
N SER A 10 2.84 12.72 4.60
CA SER A 10 4.21 12.82 4.12
C SER A 10 5.14 12.77 5.32
N VAL A 11 6.19 11.96 5.22
CA VAL A 11 7.18 11.78 6.27
C VAL A 11 8.56 12.01 5.69
N GLU A 12 9.38 12.76 6.42
CA GLU A 12 10.80 12.93 6.10
C GLU A 12 11.56 11.68 6.54
N VAL A 13 12.43 11.17 5.67
CA VAL A 13 13.18 9.95 5.82
C VAL A 13 14.66 10.28 5.64
N ASN A 14 15.42 10.12 6.72
CA ASN A 14 16.86 10.40 6.73
C ASN A 14 17.70 9.37 5.98
N CYS A 15 17.10 8.25 5.57
CA CYS A 15 17.74 7.26 4.71
C CYS A 15 17.49 7.70 3.27
N GLY A 16 18.54 8.13 2.57
CA GLY A 16 18.41 8.81 1.27
C GLY A 16 17.46 8.14 0.26
N GLU A 17 16.95 8.94 -0.67
CA GLU A 17 15.87 8.64 -1.63
C GLU A 17 15.89 7.23 -2.26
N HIS A 18 17.09 6.71 -2.55
CA HIS A 18 17.28 5.41 -3.18
C HIS A 18 16.87 4.24 -2.28
N SER A 19 17.01 4.36 -0.96
CA SER A 19 16.75 3.26 -0.03
C SER A 19 15.25 2.96 0.07
N VAL A 20 14.41 3.99 0.15
CA VAL A 20 12.96 3.82 0.30
C VAL A 20 12.33 3.34 -1.00
N HIS A 21 12.70 3.96 -2.13
CA HIS A 21 12.27 3.50 -3.44
C HIS A 21 12.70 2.04 -3.70
N ASN A 22 13.92 1.66 -3.34
CA ASN A 22 14.39 0.28 -3.49
C ASN A 22 13.59 -0.71 -2.63
N ILE A 23 13.22 -0.34 -1.41
CA ILE A 23 12.38 -1.20 -0.54
C ILE A 23 10.98 -1.39 -1.13
N PHE A 24 10.35 -0.35 -1.68
CA PHE A 24 8.98 -0.46 -2.20
C PHE A 24 8.90 -1.11 -3.60
N HIS A 25 9.92 -0.94 -4.44
CA HIS A 25 9.92 -1.42 -5.83
C HIS A 25 10.66 -2.75 -6.04
N ILE A 26 11.72 -3.02 -5.28
CA ILE A 26 12.65 -4.12 -5.57
C ILE A 26 12.69 -5.13 -4.40
N ASN A 27 12.72 -4.63 -3.17
CA ASN A 27 12.94 -5.44 -1.96
C ASN A 27 11.71 -5.49 -1.04
N THR A 28 10.53 -5.47 -1.61
CA THR A 28 9.25 -5.39 -0.88
C THR A 28 9.03 -6.61 0.02
N HIS A 29 9.65 -7.75 -0.34
CA HIS A 29 9.73 -8.96 0.46
C HIS A 29 10.55 -8.83 1.76
N HIS A 30 11.40 -7.81 1.89
CA HIS A 30 12.15 -7.53 3.12
C HIS A 30 11.35 -6.70 4.14
N ILE A 31 10.22 -6.08 3.77
CA ILE A 31 9.39 -5.28 4.69
C ILE A 31 8.99 -6.04 5.97
N PRO A 32 8.51 -7.30 5.92
CA PRO A 32 8.22 -8.04 7.14
C PRO A 32 9.45 -8.27 8.03
N ASN A 33 10.67 -8.26 7.47
CA ASN A 33 11.91 -8.34 8.26
C ASN A 33 12.31 -6.98 8.86
N ILE A 34 12.02 -5.88 8.16
CA ILE A 34 12.29 -4.51 8.62
C ILE A 34 11.32 -4.10 9.74
N SER A 35 10.06 -4.53 9.66
CA SER A 35 9.03 -4.16 10.63
C SER A 35 8.08 -5.33 10.92
N PRO A 36 8.56 -6.40 11.59
CA PRO A 36 7.78 -7.60 11.87
C PRO A 36 6.59 -7.36 12.80
N SER A 37 6.65 -6.29 13.61
CA SER A 37 5.55 -5.88 14.50
C SER A 37 4.39 -5.21 13.76
N LYS A 38 4.60 -4.77 12.52
CA LYS A 38 3.59 -4.09 11.68
C LYS A 38 3.18 -4.93 10.49
N VAL A 39 4.14 -5.58 9.83
CA VAL A 39 3.91 -6.46 8.68
C VAL A 39 4.45 -7.83 9.01
N ASN A 40 3.55 -8.80 9.06
CA ASN A 40 3.87 -10.17 9.44
C ASN A 40 4.32 -10.98 8.22
N HIS A 41 3.73 -10.72 7.05
CA HIS A 41 3.99 -11.49 5.84
C HIS A 41 3.71 -10.67 4.57
N PHE A 42 4.50 -10.94 3.53
CA PHE A 42 4.34 -10.41 2.19
C PHE A 42 4.55 -11.54 1.17
N GLU A 43 3.64 -11.64 0.21
CA GLU A 43 3.65 -12.68 -0.82
C GLU A 43 3.29 -12.07 -2.18
N ILE A 44 3.95 -12.52 -3.24
CA ILE A 44 3.61 -12.16 -4.63
C ILE A 44 2.98 -13.39 -5.30
N HIS A 45 1.82 -13.23 -5.91
CA HIS A 45 0.96 -14.35 -6.34
C HIS A 45 1.28 -14.87 -7.74
N GLU A 46 1.83 -14.03 -8.63
CA GLU A 46 1.99 -14.36 -10.05
C GLU A 46 3.42 -14.19 -10.59
N ASP A 47 4.23 -13.28 -10.04
CA ASP A 47 5.55 -12.95 -10.57
C ASP A 47 6.56 -12.75 -9.43
N GLU A 48 7.82 -13.13 -9.61
CA GLU A 48 8.90 -12.79 -8.64
C GLU A 48 9.22 -11.29 -8.64
N ILE A 49 8.82 -10.57 -9.69
CA ILE A 49 9.14 -9.16 -9.91
C ILE A 49 7.84 -8.34 -9.91
N LEU A 50 7.84 -7.25 -9.16
CA LEU A 50 6.73 -6.30 -9.13
C LEU A 50 6.64 -5.53 -10.44
N LYS A 51 5.61 -5.82 -11.23
CA LYS A 51 5.25 -5.08 -12.44
C LYS A 51 3.80 -4.60 -12.34
N ILE A 52 3.41 -3.69 -13.23
CA ILE A 52 2.01 -3.28 -13.36
C ILE A 52 1.17 -4.53 -13.68
N GLY A 53 0.09 -4.71 -12.93
CA GLY A 53 -0.76 -5.90 -12.98
C GLY A 53 -0.38 -7.00 -11.99
N SER A 54 0.79 -6.96 -11.35
CA SER A 54 1.16 -7.95 -10.34
C SER A 54 0.23 -7.90 -9.13
N ILE A 55 -0.18 -9.08 -8.68
CA ILE A 55 -0.99 -9.26 -7.48
C ILE A 55 -0.08 -9.63 -6.30
N VAL A 56 -0.21 -8.87 -5.22
CA VAL A 56 0.50 -9.08 -3.96
C VAL A 56 -0.48 -9.25 -2.80
N SER A 57 -0.02 -9.92 -1.76
CA SER A 57 -0.78 -10.12 -0.52
C SER A 57 0.05 -9.73 0.68
N TRP A 58 -0.60 -9.06 1.63
CA TRP A 58 -0.01 -8.56 2.86
C TRP A 58 -0.77 -9.12 4.05
N LYS A 59 -0.04 -9.59 5.05
CA LYS A 59 -0.55 -9.76 6.41
C LYS A 59 0.09 -8.71 7.30
N TYR A 60 -0.73 -7.90 7.94
CA TYR A 60 -0.28 -6.78 8.77
C TYR A 60 -1.02 -6.78 10.10
N ASN A 61 -0.37 -6.25 11.13
CA ASN A 61 -0.98 -6.10 12.45
C ASN A 61 -1.55 -4.69 12.60
N ASP A 62 -2.85 -4.60 12.85
CA ASP A 62 -3.56 -3.37 13.14
C ASP A 62 -4.25 -3.51 14.51
N ASP A 63 -3.83 -2.67 15.45
CA ASP A 63 -4.33 -2.66 16.84
C ASP A 63 -4.30 -4.04 17.52
N GLY A 64 -3.21 -4.79 17.32
CA GLY A 64 -3.01 -6.13 17.88
C GLY A 64 -3.71 -7.25 17.09
N LYS A 65 -4.52 -6.92 16.08
CA LYS A 65 -5.22 -7.92 15.24
C LYS A 65 -4.52 -8.09 13.91
N GLU A 66 -4.28 -9.34 13.53
CA GLU A 66 -3.84 -9.67 12.18
C GLU A 66 -4.95 -9.32 11.18
N LYS A 67 -4.58 -8.56 10.16
CA LYS A 67 -5.40 -8.20 9.02
C LYS A 67 -4.70 -8.62 7.74
N PHE A 68 -5.49 -8.79 6.70
CA PHE A 68 -5.08 -9.19 5.38
C PHE A 68 -5.51 -8.16 4.34
N ALA A 69 -4.62 -7.89 3.39
CA ALA A 69 -4.92 -7.10 2.19
C ALA A 69 -4.25 -7.72 0.97
N LYS A 70 -5.04 -8.01 -0.05
CA LYS A 70 -4.59 -8.37 -1.39
C LYS A 70 -4.70 -7.14 -2.28
N GLN A 71 -3.62 -6.84 -2.98
CA GLN A 71 -3.49 -5.64 -3.79
C GLN A 71 -2.99 -5.97 -5.18
N VAL A 72 -3.38 -5.16 -6.15
CA VAL A 72 -2.82 -5.16 -7.51
C VAL A 72 -2.10 -3.84 -7.77
N ILE A 73 -0.96 -3.90 -8.45
CA ILE A 73 -0.28 -2.69 -8.92
C ILE A 73 -1.02 -2.15 -10.15
N GLU A 74 -1.71 -1.02 -10.01
CA GLU A 74 -2.40 -0.37 -11.13
C GLU A 74 -1.47 0.52 -11.95
N ALA A 75 -0.49 1.17 -11.31
CA ALA A 75 0.44 2.06 -11.98
C ALA A 75 1.80 2.08 -11.28
N ASN A 76 2.85 2.28 -12.07
CA ASN A 76 4.22 2.49 -11.62
C ASN A 76 4.81 3.62 -12.46
N ASP A 77 5.08 4.75 -11.82
CA ASP A 77 5.63 5.96 -12.42
C ASP A 77 7.10 6.12 -11.98
N PRO A 78 8.07 5.62 -12.77
CA PRO A 78 9.49 5.78 -12.48
C PRO A 78 9.97 7.24 -12.34
N PRO A 79 9.51 8.24 -13.12
CA PRO A 79 10.02 9.61 -12.99
C PRO A 79 9.63 10.26 -11.66
N THR A 80 8.46 9.93 -11.11
CA THR A 80 7.98 10.43 -9.81
C THR A 80 8.17 9.41 -8.69
N LYS A 81 8.85 8.29 -8.97
CA LYS A 81 9.09 7.20 -8.02
C LYS A 81 7.82 6.80 -7.27
N SER A 82 6.72 6.67 -8.01
CA SER A 82 5.39 6.45 -7.46
C SER A 82 4.83 5.10 -7.88
N ILE A 83 4.15 4.43 -6.94
CA ILE A 83 3.40 3.20 -7.19
C ILE A 83 1.98 3.40 -6.71
N THR A 84 1.02 2.96 -7.53
CA THR A 84 -0.39 2.87 -7.16
C THR A 84 -0.77 1.42 -6.93
N TRP A 85 -1.21 1.13 -5.71
CA TRP A 85 -1.69 -0.16 -5.25
C TRP A 85 -3.20 -0.07 -5.04
N LYS A 86 -3.96 -0.98 -5.65
CA LYS A 86 -5.40 -1.07 -5.41
C LYS A 86 -5.72 -2.33 -4.64
N VAL A 87 -6.45 -2.18 -3.54
CA VAL A 87 -6.94 -3.31 -2.77
C VAL A 87 -8.04 -4.00 -3.55
N ILE A 88 -7.86 -5.29 -3.82
CA ILE A 88 -8.82 -6.15 -4.52
C ILE A 88 -9.50 -7.14 -3.57
N GLU A 89 -8.87 -7.45 -2.44
CA GLU A 89 -9.43 -8.31 -1.40
C GLU A 89 -8.85 -7.93 -0.04
N GLY A 90 -9.59 -8.19 1.05
CA GLY A 90 -9.08 -8.06 2.42
C GLY A 90 -9.94 -7.24 3.35
N ASN A 91 -9.46 -7.04 4.57
CA ASN A 91 -10.24 -6.44 5.65
C ASN A 91 -10.67 -4.99 5.36
N ALA A 92 -9.89 -4.24 4.57
CA ALA A 92 -10.23 -2.87 4.21
C ALA A 92 -11.55 -2.79 3.41
N LEU A 93 -11.80 -3.75 2.51
CA LEU A 93 -12.99 -3.72 1.65
C LEU A 93 -14.31 -4.02 2.40
N GLN A 94 -14.24 -4.43 3.68
CA GLN A 94 -15.43 -4.58 4.52
C GLN A 94 -16.08 -3.23 4.87
N SER A 95 -15.28 -2.15 4.90
CA SER A 95 -15.74 -0.80 5.25
C SER A 95 -15.68 0.17 4.05
N TYR A 96 -14.94 -0.18 3.00
CA TYR A 96 -14.71 0.67 1.84
C TYR A 96 -15.01 -0.08 0.53
N ASN A 97 -15.77 0.54 -0.37
CA ASN A 97 -16.08 -0.01 -1.70
C ASN A 97 -14.82 -0.05 -2.57
N SER A 98 -13.94 0.92 -2.37
CA SER A 98 -12.66 1.03 -3.05
C SER A 98 -11.62 1.57 -2.09
N PHE A 99 -10.41 1.01 -2.17
CA PHE A 99 -9.27 1.48 -1.40
C PHE A 99 -8.00 1.41 -2.25
N ILE A 100 -7.39 2.56 -2.49
CA ILE A 100 -6.20 2.73 -3.31
C ILE A 100 -5.13 3.40 -2.45
N VAL A 101 -3.94 2.82 -2.44
CA VAL A 101 -2.76 3.33 -1.77
C VAL A 101 -1.78 3.79 -2.83
N ILE A 102 -1.39 5.06 -2.77
CA ILE A 102 -0.38 5.62 -3.65
C ILE A 102 0.82 5.96 -2.79
N THR A 103 1.97 5.39 -3.11
CA THR A 103 3.24 5.73 -2.47
C THR A 103 4.07 6.50 -3.47
N SER A 104 4.71 7.60 -3.05
CA SER A 104 5.65 8.34 -3.88
C SER A 104 6.84 8.80 -3.05
N CYS A 105 8.02 8.79 -3.66
CA CYS A 105 9.25 9.26 -3.03
C CYS A 105 9.75 10.50 -3.77
N ASP A 106 10.05 11.57 -3.04
CA ASP A 106 10.67 12.78 -3.56
C ASP A 106 11.81 13.18 -2.61
N HIS A 107 13.06 13.06 -3.05
CA HIS A 107 14.24 13.34 -2.23
C HIS A 107 14.21 12.64 -0.86
N GLN A 108 14.04 13.40 0.23
CA GLN A 108 13.98 12.90 1.60
C GLN A 108 12.54 12.68 2.08
N TRP A 109 11.53 12.88 1.24
CA TRP A 109 10.13 12.75 1.61
C TRP A 109 9.53 11.50 1.01
N THR A 110 8.85 10.72 1.85
CA THR A 110 7.96 9.65 1.42
C THR A 110 6.54 10.09 1.68
N THR A 111 5.74 10.12 0.62
CA THR A 111 4.33 10.47 0.68
C THR A 111 3.47 9.24 0.44
N VAL A 112 2.50 9.04 1.32
CA VAL A 112 1.46 8.01 1.22
C VAL A 112 0.12 8.72 1.07
N ALA A 113 -0.55 8.48 -0.05
CA ALA A 113 -1.90 8.94 -0.29
C ALA A 113 -2.88 7.76 -0.31
N LEU A 114 -3.85 7.77 0.59
CA LEU A 114 -4.95 6.82 0.65
C LEU A 114 -6.16 7.45 -0.03
N LYS A 115 -6.61 6.88 -1.14
CA LYS A 115 -7.88 7.22 -1.78
C LYS A 115 -8.87 6.11 -1.47
N TYR A 116 -10.03 6.46 -0.95
CA TYR A 116 -11.02 5.47 -0.56
C TYR A 116 -12.44 5.93 -0.88
N GLU A 117 -13.33 4.97 -1.06
CA GLU A 117 -14.77 5.19 -1.12
C GLU A 117 -15.43 4.39 -0.01
N LYS A 118 -16.15 5.03 0.90
CA LYS A 118 -16.84 4.37 2.03
C LYS A 118 -18.05 3.59 1.52
N ASN A 119 -18.34 2.46 2.17
CA ASN A 119 -19.58 1.73 1.94
C ASN A 119 -20.77 2.60 2.34
N ASP A 120 -21.78 2.71 1.48
CA ASP A 120 -23.06 3.34 1.83
C ASP A 120 -23.86 2.37 2.71
N GLN A 121 -23.44 2.20 3.97
CA GLN A 121 -24.26 1.51 4.97
C GLN A 121 -25.38 2.44 5.41
N ARG A 122 -26.35 2.69 4.51
CA ARG A 122 -27.54 3.47 4.81
C ARG A 122 -28.78 2.62 5.08
N TYR A 123 -28.68 1.29 4.96
CA TYR A 123 -29.75 0.36 5.33
C TYR A 123 -29.17 -0.95 5.87
N SER A 124 -29.17 -1.09 7.19
CA SER A 124 -29.06 -2.37 7.92
C SER A 124 -30.01 -2.31 9.10
#